data_AF-A0A9P5TH66-F1
#
_entry.id   AF-A0A9P5TH66-F1
#
_cell.length_a   1.000
_cell.length_b   1.000
_cell.length_c   1.000
_cell.angle_alpha   90.00
_cell.angle_beta   90.00
_cell.angle_gamma   90.00
#
_symmetry.space_group_name_H-M   'P 1'
#
loop_
_entity.id
_entity.type
_entity.pdbx_description
1 polymer ?
#
loop_
_entity_poly.entity_id
_entity_poly.type
_entity_poly.pdbx_seq_one_letter_code
_entity_poly.pdbx_strand_id
1 'polypeptide(L)'
;MLIFDQDSVLGQQAKLFIQLIVVENKLDTLQLAAPPYMPSEDLKTNINNYSIAVMLSVNISTYKGDIPRNHVLDILKKYHFDLLPGIEHDYANWEKMTRVVNYSLTQAHVKVKKLIRDSIGNNTNIFALAQLIVHGTPCCPTVQLCAWVALMASPFCSSTCAAF
;
A
#
# COMPACT_ATOMS: atom_id res chain seq x y z
N MET A 1 35.96 -17.08 41.31
CA MET A 1 36.76 -15.90 40.90
C MET A 1 37.72 -16.36 39.81
N LEU A 2 37.28 -16.37 38.55
CA LEU A 2 38.15 -16.74 37.42
C LEU A 2 38.86 -15.47 36.94
N ILE A 3 40.09 -15.30 37.40
CA ILE A 3 40.99 -14.24 36.92
C ILE A 3 41.53 -14.74 35.57
N PHE A 4 40.85 -14.40 34.48
CA PHE A 4 41.48 -14.45 33.17
C PHE A 4 42.56 -13.38 33.16
N ASP A 5 43.81 -13.79 32.93
CA ASP A 5 44.92 -12.87 32.71
C ASP A 5 44.54 -11.93 31.56
N GLN A 6 44.35 -10.65 31.88
CA GLN A 6 43.68 -9.67 31.01
C GLN A 6 44.47 -9.39 29.73
N ASP A 7 45.77 -9.69 29.74
CA ASP A 7 46.68 -9.52 28.61
C ASP A 7 46.91 -10.81 27.81
N SER A 8 46.34 -11.93 28.25
CA SER A 8 46.37 -13.17 27.47
C SER A 8 45.42 -13.10 26.26
N VAL A 9 45.77 -13.79 25.17
CA VAL A 9 44.93 -13.89 23.96
C VAL A 9 43.51 -14.36 24.29
N LEU A 10 43.37 -15.29 25.25
CA LEU A 10 42.09 -15.77 25.77
C LEU A 10 41.32 -14.69 26.55
N GLY A 11 41.99 -13.89 27.36
CA GLY A 11 41.40 -12.75 28.07
C GLY A 11 40.87 -11.68 27.12
N GLN A 12 41.61 -11.39 26.04
CA GLN A 12 41.18 -10.45 24.99
C GLN A 12 39.98 -10.98 24.20
N GLN A 13 39.97 -12.27 23.83
CA GLN A 13 38.81 -12.89 23.17
C GLN A 13 37.57 -12.91 24.07
N ALA A 14 37.72 -13.23 25.36
CA ALA A 14 36.62 -13.20 26.31
C ALA A 14 36.04 -11.78 26.45
N LYS A 15 36.90 -10.75 26.47
CA LYS A 15 36.48 -9.34 26.53
C LYS A 15 35.68 -8.92 25.29
N LEU A 16 36.13 -9.29 24.10
CA LEU A 16 35.40 -9.04 22.85
C LEU A 16 34.05 -9.76 22.84
N PHE A 17 34.01 -11.02 23.27
CA PHE A 17 32.77 -11.79 23.33
C PHE A 17 31.76 -11.18 24.31
N ILE A 18 32.21 -10.77 25.50
CA ILE A 18 31.36 -10.07 26.48
C ILE A 18 30.85 -8.74 25.89
N GLN A 19 31.69 -7.98 25.20
CA GLN A 19 31.27 -6.74 24.54
C GLN A 19 30.23 -7.01 23.45
N LEU A 20 30.40 -8.08 22.66
CA LEU A 20 29.44 -8.50 21.65
C LEU A 20 28.07 -8.81 22.27
N ILE A 21 28.05 -9.61 23.35
CA ILE A 21 26.82 -9.93 24.10
C ILE A 21 26.16 -8.66 24.66
N VAL A 22 26.94 -7.72 25.19
CA VAL A 22 26.38 -6.45 25.71
C VAL A 22 25.78 -5.61 24.59
N VAL A 23 26.39 -5.60 23.41
CA VAL A 23 25.83 -4.91 22.24
C VAL A 23 24.55 -5.58 21.78
N GLU A 24 24.52 -6.92 21.72
CA GLU A 24 23.34 -7.71 21.34
C GLU A 24 22.17 -7.48 22.30
N ASN A 25 22.41 -7.58 23.61
CA ASN A 25 21.40 -7.28 24.64
C ASN A 25 20.88 -5.84 24.54
N LYS A 26 21.75 -4.86 24.26
CA LYS A 26 21.32 -3.47 24.05
C LYS A 26 20.46 -3.35 22.81
N LEU A 27 20.80 -4.04 21.74
CA LEU A 27 20.03 -4.08 20.49
C LEU A 27 18.64 -4.68 20.73
N ASP A 28 18.56 -5.79 21.46
CA ASP A 28 17.29 -6.41 21.85
C ASP A 28 16.42 -5.47 22.70
N THR A 29 17.01 -4.76 23.67
CA THR A 29 16.26 -3.77 24.48
C THR A 29 15.75 -2.59 23.66
N LEU A 30 16.51 -2.13 22.66
CA LEU A 30 16.08 -1.07 21.75
C LEU A 30 14.95 -1.55 20.83
N GLN A 31 15.00 -2.80 20.40
CA GLN A 31 13.97 -3.42 19.57
C GLN A 31 12.66 -3.61 20.34
N LEU A 32 12.74 -3.96 21.63
CA LEU A 32 11.56 -4.05 22.53
C LEU A 32 10.98 -2.68 22.89
N ALA A 33 11.81 -1.62 22.91
CA ALA A 33 11.38 -0.25 23.19
C ALA A 33 10.90 0.51 21.93
N ALA A 34 11.00 -0.09 20.75
CA ALA A 34 10.59 0.56 19.51
C ALA A 34 9.06 0.73 19.47
N PRO A 35 8.55 1.90 19.02
CA PRO A 35 7.12 2.12 18.89
C PRO A 35 6.51 1.14 17.88
N PRO A 36 5.23 0.73 18.05
CA PRO A 36 4.53 -0.12 17.10
C PRO A 36 4.66 0.45 15.68
N TYR A 37 5.02 -0.39 14.70
CA TYR A 37 5.16 0.05 13.32
C TYR A 37 3.91 0.81 12.85
N MET A 38 4.13 2.05 12.42
CA MET A 38 3.13 2.89 11.76
C MET A 38 3.64 3.25 10.36
N PRO A 39 2.84 3.04 9.30
CA PRO A 39 3.24 3.45 7.96
C PRO A 39 3.38 4.97 7.89
N SER A 40 4.46 5.44 7.26
CA SER A 40 4.74 6.88 7.06
C SER A 40 3.63 7.56 6.24
N GLU A 41 3.47 8.87 6.40
CA GLU A 41 2.48 9.64 5.62
C GLU A 41 2.80 9.63 4.11
N ASP A 42 4.09 9.62 3.76
CA ASP A 42 4.54 9.49 2.37
C ASP A 42 4.17 8.12 1.79
N LEU A 43 4.34 7.05 2.58
CA LEU A 43 3.92 5.71 2.20
C LEU A 43 2.39 5.64 2.01
N LYS A 44 1.59 6.27 2.89
CA LYS A 44 0.14 6.34 2.71
C LYS A 44 -0.26 7.07 1.43
N THR A 45 0.42 8.17 1.11
CA THR A 45 0.19 8.95 -0.11
C THR A 45 0.50 8.10 -1.35
N ASN A 46 1.63 7.38 -1.34
CA ASN A 46 1.99 6.46 -2.40
C ASN A 46 0.98 5.31 -2.54
N ILE A 47 0.56 4.69 -1.44
CA ILE A 47 -0.47 3.66 -1.42
C ILE A 47 -1.77 4.18 -2.06
N ASN A 48 -2.19 5.41 -1.75
CA ASN A 48 -3.39 6.00 -2.34
C ASN A 48 -3.24 6.18 -3.87
N ASN A 49 -2.10 6.68 -4.33
CA ASN A 49 -1.81 6.85 -5.76
C ASN A 49 -1.82 5.50 -6.49
N TYR A 50 -1.16 4.48 -5.94
CA TYR A 50 -1.17 3.13 -6.51
C TYR A 50 -2.54 2.47 -6.44
N SER A 51 -3.32 2.72 -5.39
CA SER A 51 -4.69 2.20 -5.27
C SER A 51 -5.59 2.71 -6.39
N ILE A 52 -5.49 4.01 -6.71
CA ILE A 52 -6.22 4.60 -7.84
C ILE A 52 -5.68 4.05 -9.17
N ALA A 53 -4.36 3.98 -9.36
CA ALA A 53 -3.76 3.46 -10.58
C ALA A 53 -4.15 1.99 -10.85
N VAL A 54 -4.13 1.14 -9.83
CA VAL A 54 -4.54 -0.26 -9.93
C VAL A 54 -6.03 -0.35 -10.26
N MET A 55 -6.89 0.41 -9.58
CA MET A 55 -8.33 0.41 -9.85
C MET A 55 -8.67 0.83 -11.30
N LEU A 56 -7.93 1.79 -11.83
CA LEU A 56 -8.10 2.33 -13.19
C LEU A 56 -7.35 1.52 -14.27
N SER A 57 -6.56 0.52 -13.87
CA SER A 57 -5.81 -0.32 -14.80
C SER A 57 -6.75 -1.21 -15.60
N VAL A 58 -6.52 -1.28 -16.91
CA VAL A 58 -7.23 -2.20 -17.82
C VAL A 58 -6.69 -3.63 -17.75
N ASN A 59 -5.53 -3.82 -17.11
CA ASN A 59 -4.87 -5.13 -17.03
C ASN A 59 -5.38 -5.98 -15.86
N ILE A 60 -6.26 -5.46 -15.03
CA ILE A 60 -6.87 -6.21 -13.92
C ILE A 60 -8.22 -6.77 -14.34
N SER A 61 -8.44 -8.05 -14.09
CA SER A 61 -9.69 -8.75 -14.43
C SER A 61 -10.86 -8.31 -13.56
N THR A 62 -10.60 -7.91 -12.31
CA THR A 62 -11.62 -7.41 -11.39
C THR A 62 -11.10 -6.19 -10.64
N TYR A 63 -11.92 -5.16 -10.55
CA TYR A 63 -11.64 -3.98 -9.72
C TYR A 63 -12.09 -4.17 -8.26
N LYS A 64 -12.75 -5.29 -7.94
CA LYS A 64 -13.20 -5.67 -6.59
C LYS A 64 -12.49 -6.93 -6.09
N GLY A 65 -12.41 -7.04 -4.76
CA GLY A 65 -11.90 -8.23 -4.07
C GLY A 65 -10.40 -8.20 -3.86
N ASP A 66 -9.80 -9.38 -3.83
CA ASP A 66 -8.42 -9.58 -3.40
C ASP A 66 -7.39 -9.28 -4.49
N ILE A 67 -7.79 -9.35 -5.77
CA ILE A 67 -6.92 -9.10 -6.93
C ILE A 67 -6.28 -7.71 -6.88
N PRO A 68 -7.04 -6.59 -6.76
CA PRO A 68 -6.43 -5.26 -6.70
C PRO A 68 -5.57 -5.07 -5.44
N ARG A 69 -5.94 -5.67 -4.31
CA ARG A 69 -5.15 -5.65 -3.09
C ARG A 69 -3.79 -6.29 -3.31
N ASN A 70 -3.77 -7.49 -3.89
CA ASN A 70 -2.54 -8.23 -4.14
C ASN A 70 -1.63 -7.45 -5.10
N HIS A 71 -2.17 -6.85 -6.17
CA HIS A 71 -1.37 -6.01 -7.07
C HIS A 71 -0.74 -4.80 -6.38
N VAL A 72 -1.48 -4.10 -5.50
CA VAL A 72 -0.90 -2.98 -4.75
C VAL A 72 0.20 -3.49 -3.81
N LEU A 73 -0.02 -4.61 -3.12
CA LEU A 73 1.00 -5.22 -2.24
C LEU A 73 2.24 -5.66 -3.03
N ASP A 74 2.07 -6.25 -4.21
CA ASP A 74 3.18 -6.67 -5.07
C ASP A 74 4.01 -5.47 -5.56
N ILE A 75 3.36 -4.35 -5.86
CA ILE A 75 4.03 -3.07 -6.17
C ILE A 75 4.84 -2.61 -4.95
N LEU A 76 4.23 -2.60 -3.76
CA LEU A 76 4.92 -2.17 -2.54
C LEU A 76 6.14 -3.05 -2.22
N LYS A 77 6.03 -4.37 -2.43
CA LYS A 77 7.15 -5.32 -2.28
C LYS A 77 8.25 -5.04 -3.30
N LYS A 78 7.89 -4.84 -4.57
CA LYS A 78 8.86 -4.62 -5.65
C LYS A 78 9.70 -3.36 -5.44
N TYR A 79 9.08 -2.29 -4.95
CA TYR A 79 9.75 -1.00 -4.80
C TYR A 79 10.27 -0.71 -3.39
N HIS A 80 9.94 -1.54 -2.39
CA HIS A 80 10.40 -1.42 -1.01
C HIS A 80 10.31 0.00 -0.42
N PHE A 81 9.23 0.73 -0.73
CA PHE A 81 9.05 2.11 -0.25
C PHE A 81 8.90 2.14 1.28
N ASP A 82 9.89 2.67 2.01
CA ASP A 82 9.88 2.85 3.47
C ASP A 82 9.44 1.59 4.26
N LEU A 83 9.59 0.39 3.68
CA LEU A 83 9.27 -0.87 4.33
C LEU A 83 10.47 -1.31 5.16
N LEU A 84 10.22 -1.66 6.43
CA LEU A 84 11.25 -2.28 7.26
C LEU A 84 11.69 -3.61 6.63
N PRO A 85 13.00 -3.91 6.60
CA PRO A 85 13.49 -5.18 6.07
C PRO A 85 12.89 -6.33 6.89
N GLY A 86 12.26 -7.28 6.21
CA GLY A 86 11.66 -8.46 6.84
C GLY A 86 10.23 -8.29 7.39
N ILE A 87 9.59 -7.12 7.22
CA ILE A 87 8.20 -6.89 7.68
C ILE A 87 7.17 -7.88 7.09
N GLU A 88 7.51 -8.50 5.96
CA GLU A 88 6.67 -9.53 5.32
C GLU A 88 6.55 -10.81 6.15
N HIS A 89 7.55 -11.11 6.99
CA HIS A 89 7.55 -12.27 7.87
C HIS A 89 6.85 -11.97 9.21
N ASP A 90 6.62 -10.69 9.51
CA ASP A 90 5.84 -10.25 10.66
C ASP A 90 4.37 -10.12 10.26
N TYR A 91 3.60 -11.15 10.59
CA TYR A 91 2.16 -11.20 10.31
C TYR A 91 1.41 -9.98 10.85
N ALA A 92 1.71 -9.53 12.07
CA ALA A 92 0.96 -8.45 12.73
C ALA A 92 1.20 -7.10 12.05
N ASN A 93 2.45 -6.82 11.65
CA ASN A 93 2.79 -5.59 10.94
C ASN A 93 2.36 -5.63 9.47
N TRP A 94 2.42 -6.80 8.82
CA TRP A 94 1.89 -6.99 7.48
C TRP A 94 0.36 -6.86 7.40
N GLU A 95 -0.36 -7.30 8.45
CA GLU A 95 -1.81 -7.10 8.53
C GLU A 95 -2.18 -5.62 8.60
N LYS A 96 -1.42 -4.80 9.34
CA LYS A 96 -1.61 -3.34 9.38
C LYS A 96 -1.44 -2.73 8.00
N MET A 97 -0.41 -3.14 7.25
CA MET A 97 -0.18 -2.67 5.88
C MET A 97 -1.34 -3.06 4.97
N THR A 98 -1.76 -4.31 5.04
CA THR A 98 -2.89 -4.85 4.28
C THR A 98 -4.18 -4.08 4.56
N ARG A 99 -4.42 -3.70 5.83
CA ARG A 99 -5.57 -2.89 6.25
C ARG A 99 -5.52 -1.49 5.66
N VAL A 100 -4.35 -0.84 5.64
CA VAL A 100 -4.18 0.48 5.01
C VAL A 100 -4.43 0.43 3.50
N VAL A 101 -3.91 -0.59 2.82
CA VAL A 101 -4.16 -0.79 1.38
C VAL A 101 -5.66 -1.00 1.10
N ASN A 102 -6.33 -1.86 1.88
CA ASN A 102 -7.77 -2.09 1.75
C ASN A 102 -8.59 -0.82 1.98
N TYR A 103 -8.21 -0.03 2.98
CA TYR A 103 -8.85 1.25 3.24
C TYR A 103 -8.70 2.20 2.05
N SER A 104 -7.48 2.36 1.52
CA SER A 104 -7.21 3.21 0.36
C SER A 104 -7.97 2.77 -0.90
N LEU A 105 -8.02 1.46 -1.18
CA LEU A 105 -8.82 0.91 -2.28
C LEU A 105 -10.32 1.18 -2.10
N THR A 106 -10.83 1.06 -0.87
CA THR A 106 -12.23 1.35 -0.55
C THR A 106 -12.54 2.84 -0.78
N GLN A 107 -11.65 3.74 -0.34
CA GLN A 107 -11.80 5.18 -0.55
C GLN A 107 -11.76 5.53 -2.04
N ALA A 108 -10.85 4.93 -2.81
CA ALA A 108 -10.78 5.10 -4.26
C ALA A 108 -12.07 4.67 -4.96
N HIS A 109 -12.62 3.51 -4.58
CA HIS A 109 -13.92 3.02 -5.07
C HIS A 109 -15.06 3.99 -4.78
N VAL A 110 -15.15 4.47 -3.53
CA VAL A 110 -16.19 5.42 -3.13
C VAL A 110 -16.09 6.72 -3.92
N LYS A 111 -14.87 7.24 -4.11
CA LYS A 111 -14.62 8.45 -4.91
C LYS A 111 -15.09 8.28 -6.35
N VAL A 112 -14.67 7.21 -7.03
CA VAL A 112 -15.06 6.96 -8.42
C VAL A 112 -16.56 6.70 -8.56
N LYS A 113 -17.15 5.95 -7.63
CA LYS A 113 -18.59 5.72 -7.60
C LYS A 113 -19.40 7.02 -7.48
N LYS A 114 -18.95 7.97 -6.67
CA LYS A 114 -19.58 9.29 -6.54
C LYS A 114 -19.49 10.07 -7.86
N LEU A 115 -18.29 10.17 -8.44
CA LEU A 115 -18.08 10.85 -9.71
C LEU A 115 -18.92 10.26 -10.85
N ILE A 116 -19.06 8.94 -10.91
CA ILE A 116 -19.93 8.26 -11.90
C ILE A 116 -21.39 8.66 -11.67
N ARG A 117 -21.91 8.62 -10.44
CA ARG A 117 -23.30 9.01 -10.17
C ARG A 117 -23.55 10.48 -10.53
N ASP A 118 -22.63 11.36 -10.18
CA ASP A 118 -22.73 12.80 -10.48
C ASP A 118 -22.70 13.04 -12.01
N SER A 119 -21.89 12.26 -12.75
CA SER A 119 -21.83 12.35 -14.21
C SER A 119 -23.11 11.94 -14.91
N ILE A 120 -23.85 10.97 -14.34
CA ILE A 120 -25.14 10.52 -14.88
C ILE A 120 -26.19 11.62 -14.69
N GLY A 121 -26.22 12.25 -13.52
CA GLY A 121 -27.15 13.37 -13.26
C GLY A 121 -26.87 14.59 -14.15
N ASN A 122 -25.60 14.84 -14.45
CA ASN A 122 -25.17 15.99 -15.26
C ASN A 122 -25.01 15.68 -16.77
N ASN A 123 -25.32 14.46 -17.21
CA ASN A 123 -25.11 13.97 -18.58
C ASN A 123 -23.69 14.27 -19.13
N THR A 124 -22.67 14.07 -18.30
CA THR A 124 -21.28 14.35 -18.63
C THR A 124 -20.73 13.28 -19.57
N ASN A 125 -19.93 13.69 -20.57
CA ASN A 125 -19.30 12.73 -21.47
C ASN A 125 -18.26 11.85 -20.74
N ILE A 126 -18.06 10.62 -21.22
CA ILE A 126 -17.16 9.64 -20.58
C ILE A 126 -15.72 10.15 -20.52
N PHE A 127 -15.29 10.94 -21.49
CA PHE A 127 -13.94 11.49 -21.53
C PHE A 127 -13.70 12.54 -20.42
N ALA A 128 -14.63 13.48 -20.21
CA ALA A 128 -14.53 14.45 -19.13
C ALA A 128 -14.68 13.78 -17.76
N LEU A 129 -15.52 12.73 -17.65
CA LEU A 129 -15.56 11.90 -16.44
C LEU A 129 -14.20 11.24 -16.17
N ALA A 130 -13.56 10.65 -17.18
CA ALA A 130 -12.24 10.07 -17.02
C ALA A 130 -11.19 11.12 -16.60
N GLN A 131 -11.23 12.32 -17.18
CA GLN A 131 -10.39 13.45 -16.78
C GLN A 131 -10.60 13.87 -15.32
N LEU A 132 -11.86 13.93 -14.86
CA LEU A 132 -12.19 14.23 -13.47
C LEU A 132 -11.71 13.14 -12.50
N ILE A 133 -11.81 11.88 -12.90
CA ILE A 133 -11.35 10.74 -12.09
C ILE A 133 -9.83 10.76 -11.89
N VAL A 134 -9.07 11.05 -12.96
CA VAL A 134 -7.60 11.12 -12.90
C VAL A 134 -7.07 12.46 -12.38
N HIS A 135 -7.92 13.46 -12.21
CA HIS A 135 -7.52 14.77 -11.70
C HIS A 135 -6.85 14.65 -10.33
N GLY A 136 -5.62 15.17 -10.22
CA GLY A 136 -4.80 15.07 -9.01
C GLY A 136 -4.09 13.73 -8.84
N THR A 137 -4.01 12.90 -9.87
CA THR A 137 -3.25 11.65 -9.89
C THR A 137 -2.20 11.69 -11.01
N PRO A 138 -1.14 10.85 -10.94
CA PRO A 138 -0.17 10.75 -12.03
C PRO A 138 -0.70 10.03 -13.27
N CYS A 139 -1.99 9.64 -13.32
CA CYS A 139 -2.56 8.91 -14.44
C CYS A 139 -3.00 9.85 -15.57
N CYS A 140 -2.78 9.46 -16.83
CA CYS A 140 -3.26 10.19 -18.00
C CYS A 140 -4.55 9.58 -18.57
N PRO A 141 -5.50 10.39 -19.06
CA PRO A 141 -6.71 9.88 -19.70
C PRO A 141 -6.36 9.25 -21.06
N THR A 142 -6.50 7.93 -21.18
CA THR A 142 -6.32 7.18 -22.43
C THR A 142 -7.66 6.64 -22.94
N VAL A 143 -7.71 6.22 -24.21
CA VAL A 143 -8.91 5.59 -24.79
C VAL A 143 -9.29 4.32 -24.04
N GLN A 144 -8.29 3.52 -23.66
CA GLN A 144 -8.48 2.30 -22.86
C GLN A 144 -9.07 2.62 -21.48
N LEU A 145 -8.59 3.67 -20.82
CA LEU A 145 -9.15 4.14 -19.56
C LEU A 145 -10.61 4.58 -19.73
N CYS A 146 -10.93 5.30 -20.80
CA CYS A 146 -12.30 5.74 -21.07
C CYS A 146 -13.24 4.54 -21.27
N ALA A 147 -12.80 3.50 -22.00
CA ALA A 147 -13.56 2.26 -22.16
C ALA A 147 -13.77 1.55 -20.82
N TRP A 148 -12.73 1.51 -19.97
CA TRP A 148 -12.82 0.93 -18.63
C TRP A 148 -13.78 1.70 -17.70
N VAL A 149 -13.73 3.03 -17.74
CA VAL A 149 -14.67 3.90 -17.01
C VAL A 149 -16.11 3.70 -17.51
N ALA A 150 -16.31 3.52 -18.82
CA ALA A 150 -17.62 3.20 -19.38
C ALA A 150 -18.14 1.85 -18.85
N LEU A 151 -17.28 0.83 -18.77
CA LEU A 151 -17.63 -0.45 -18.17
C LEU A 151 -18.02 -0.31 -16.69
N MET A 152 -17.28 0.50 -15.93
CA MET A 152 -17.62 0.81 -14.52
C MET A 152 -18.94 1.56 -14.36
N ALA A 153 -19.30 2.42 -15.34
CA ALA A 153 -20.55 3.18 -15.35
C ALA A 153 -21.75 2.35 -15.82
N SER A 154 -21.53 1.26 -16.56
CA SER A 154 -22.59 0.42 -17.12
C SER A 154 -23.68 -0.02 -16.12
N PRO A 155 -23.38 -0.46 -14.88
CA PRO A 155 -24.40 -0.91 -13.94
C PRO A 155 -25.28 0.23 -13.42
N PHE A 156 -24.80 1.47 -13.50
CA PHE A 156 -25.55 2.64 -13.06
C PHE A 156 -26.47 3.18 -14.15
N CYS A 157 -26.08 3.02 -15.42
CA CYS A 157 -26.86 3.43 -16.58
C CYS A 157 -28.10 2.53 -16.81
N SER A 158 -28.03 1.24 -16.46
CA SER A 158 -29.15 0.30 -16.58
C SER A 158 -30.37 0.65 -15.72
N SER A 159 -30.16 1.33 -14.58
CA SER A 159 -31.23 1.78 -13.67
C SER A 159 -32.14 2.86 -14.28
N THR A 160 -31.69 3.53 -15.35
CA THR A 160 -32.45 4.56 -16.07
C THR A 160 -33.07 4.06 -17.39
N CYS A 161 -32.75 2.84 -17.83
CA CYS A 161 -33.35 2.24 -19.05
C CYS A 161 -34.62 1.42 -18.78
N ALA A 162 -35.09 1.32 -17.53
CA ALA A 162 -36.39 0.70 -17.20
C ALA A 162 -37.59 1.68 -17.34
N ALA A 163 -37.39 2.80 -18.03
CA ALA A 163 -38.43 3.78 -18.34
C ALA A 163 -38.38 4.17 -19.82
N PHE A 164 -38.52 3.20 -20.70
CA PHE A 164 -39.03 3.36 -22.07
C PHE A 164 -39.84 2.13 -22.45
#